data_AF-A0A844ICW2-F1
#
_entry.id   AF-A0A844ICW2-F1
#
_cell.length_a   1.000
_cell.length_b   1.000
_cell.length_c   1.000
_cell.angle_alpha   90.00
_cell.angle_beta   90.00
_cell.angle_gamma   90.00
#
_symmetry.space_group_name_H-M   'P 1'
#
loop_
_entity.id
_entity.type
_entity.pdbx_description
1 polymer ?
#
loop_
_entity_poly.entity_id
_entity_poly.type
_entity_poly.pdbx_seq_one_letter_code
_entity_poly.pdbx_strand_id
1 'polypeptide(L)'
;MLKLTYTDNSFYLECLTQSLEEWVAQRVILALRVSQSLRVEPTTASFLLPLNLPGVERLKTEVNRHDSEIMGLCKCDPEYLEVTLDGSWLSDGNDDAVGVFVTTMSYSAEFFLYKLWQESQVCASVVTE
;
A
#
# COMPACT_ATOMS: atom_id res chain seq x y z
N MET A 1 -7.46 7.18 2.00
CA MET A 1 -6.28 6.77 1.20
C MET A 1 -5.40 5.83 2.00
N LEU A 2 -4.70 4.92 1.31
CA LEU A 2 -3.71 4.05 1.94
C LEU A 2 -2.31 4.64 1.81
N LYS A 3 -1.50 4.44 2.84
CA LYS A 3 -0.08 4.77 2.87
C LYS A 3 0.73 3.52 3.18
N LEU A 4 1.70 3.22 2.33
CA LEU A 4 2.67 2.15 2.52
C LEU A 4 4.02 2.79 2.84
N THR A 5 4.62 2.37 3.97
CA THR A 5 5.98 2.77 4.37
C THR A 5 6.85 1.53 4.37
N TYR A 6 7.74 1.42 3.38
CA TYR A 6 8.68 0.31 3.29
C TYR A 6 9.79 0.48 4.33
N THR A 7 10.19 -0.64 4.91
CA THR A 7 11.30 -0.76 5.85
C THR A 7 12.22 -1.88 5.37
N ASP A 8 13.42 -2.00 5.92
CA ASP A 8 14.42 -2.96 5.45
C ASP A 8 13.90 -4.40 5.30
N ASN A 9 12.97 -4.83 6.16
CA ASN A 9 12.48 -6.22 6.20
C ASN A 9 10.95 -6.36 6.08
N SER A 10 10.20 -5.26 5.92
CA SER A 10 8.73 -5.28 5.98
C SER A 10 8.13 -3.97 5.47
N PHE A 11 6.83 -3.77 5.65
CA PHE A 11 6.17 -2.50 5.42
C PHE A 11 5.07 -2.24 6.45
N TYR A 12 4.77 -0.97 6.68
CA TYR A 12 3.59 -0.53 7.42
C TYR A 12 2.53 -0.05 6.45
N LEU A 13 1.30 -0.55 6.62
CA LEU A 13 0.13 -0.04 5.95
C LEU A 13 -0.68 0.82 6.91
N GLU A 14 -1.08 2.01 6.47
CA GLU A 14 -1.91 2.92 7.25
C GLU A 14 -3.11 3.39 6.42
N CYS A 15 -4.28 3.53 7.05
CA CYS A 15 -5.44 4.16 6.45
C CYS A 15 -5.50 5.62 6.90
N LEU A 16 -5.30 6.53 5.95
CA LEU A 16 -5.30 7.98 6.19
C LEU A 16 -6.66 8.58 5.82
N THR A 17 -7.12 9.53 6.64
CA THR A 17 -8.41 10.22 6.49
C THR A 17 -8.35 11.46 5.62
N GLN A 18 -7.15 11.99 5.37
CA GLN A 18 -6.91 13.16 4.51
C GLN A 18 -6.82 12.75 3.03
N SER A 19 -7.05 13.72 2.13
CA SER A 19 -6.91 13.48 0.69
C SER A 19 -5.44 13.36 0.28
N LEU A 20 -5.20 12.77 -0.89
CA LEU A 20 -3.85 12.67 -1.46
C LEU A 20 -3.25 14.05 -1.69
N GLU A 21 -4.03 14.98 -2.26
CA GLU A 21 -3.62 16.34 -2.55
C GLU A 21 -3.23 17.10 -1.28
N GLU A 22 -4.05 17.01 -0.23
CA GLU A 22 -3.75 17.64 1.06
C GLU A 22 -2.48 17.07 1.69
N TRP A 23 -2.32 15.75 1.65
CA TRP A 23 -1.16 15.05 2.22
C TRP A 23 0.14 15.33 1.47
N VAL A 24 0.08 15.42 0.14
CA VAL A 24 1.21 15.78 -0.71
C VAL A 24 1.55 17.27 -0.53
N ALA A 25 0.56 18.16 -0.53
CA ALA A 25 0.78 19.60 -0.37
C ALA A 25 1.51 19.93 0.95
N GLN A 26 1.13 19.29 2.06
CA GLN A 26 1.80 19.46 3.35
C GLN A 26 3.29 19.11 3.28
N ARG A 27 3.66 18.04 2.55
CA ARG A 27 5.05 17.61 2.39
C ARG A 27 5.84 18.50 1.46
N VAL A 28 5.22 18.94 0.36
CA VAL A 28 5.83 19.92 -0.55
C VAL A 28 6.15 21.22 0.20
N ILE A 29 5.20 21.74 0.99
CA ILE A 29 5.42 22.96 1.80
C ILE A 29 6.58 22.76 2.78
N LEU A 30 6.64 21.60 3.46
CA LEU A 30 7.73 21.30 4.38
C LEU A 30 9.08 21.26 3.65
N ALA A 31 9.17 20.51 2.55
CA ALA A 31 10.39 20.35 1.74
C ALA A 31 10.94 21.70 1.27
N LEU A 32 10.05 22.58 0.79
CA LEU A 32 10.41 23.96 0.41
C LEU A 32 10.97 24.77 1.58
N ARG A 33 10.41 24.62 2.78
CA ARG A 33 10.87 25.35 3.99
C ARG A 33 12.24 24.86 4.48
N VAL A 34 12.53 23.58 4.29
CA VAL A 34 13.82 22.99 4.72
C VAL A 34 14.85 22.90 3.59
N SER A 35 14.55 23.47 2.42
CA SER A 35 15.40 23.40 1.22
C SER A 35 15.80 21.97 0.82
N GLN A 36 14.89 21.02 0.98
CA GLN A 36 15.06 19.63 0.54
C GLN A 36 14.25 19.37 -0.73
N SER A 37 14.76 18.52 -1.60
CA SER A 37 14.02 17.99 -2.74
C SER A 37 12.93 17.04 -2.26
N LEU A 38 11.77 17.11 -2.91
CA LEU A 38 10.71 16.12 -2.79
C LEU A 38 10.27 15.74 -4.20
N ARG A 39 10.48 14.47 -4.54
CA ARG A 39 10.06 13.86 -5.79
C ARG A 39 8.72 13.17 -5.55
N VAL A 40 7.79 13.33 -6.48
CA VAL A 40 6.47 12.66 -6.47
C VAL A 40 6.28 12.05 -7.85
N GLU A 41 6.18 10.73 -7.93
CA GLU A 41 6.11 9.99 -9.19
C GLU A 41 4.96 8.99 -9.20
N PRO A 42 4.20 8.89 -10.31
CA PRO A 42 3.23 7.81 -10.47
C PRO A 42 3.98 6.48 -10.61
N THR A 43 3.61 5.49 -9.81
CA THR A 43 4.21 4.16 -9.83
C THR A 43 3.25 3.13 -9.26
N THR A 44 3.73 1.90 -9.15
CA THR A 44 3.05 0.82 -8.46
C THR A 44 3.79 0.41 -7.19
N ALA A 45 3.05 -0.16 -6.24
CA ALA A 45 3.62 -0.77 -5.05
C ALA A 45 2.98 -2.14 -4.83
N SER A 46 3.82 -3.14 -4.58
CA SER A 46 3.38 -4.52 -4.31
C SER A 46 3.62 -4.91 -2.86
N PHE A 47 2.73 -5.73 -2.32
CA PHE A 47 2.93 -6.46 -1.08
C PHE A 47 2.26 -7.83 -1.10
N LEU A 48 2.64 -8.70 -0.16
CA LEU A 48 2.15 -10.08 -0.09
C LEU A 48 1.07 -10.23 0.98
N LEU A 49 0.04 -11.01 0.66
CA LEU A 49 -0.97 -11.51 1.59
C LEU A 49 -0.99 -13.05 1.58
N PRO A 50 -0.98 -13.72 2.74
CA PRO A 50 -1.20 -15.16 2.83
C PRO A 50 -2.54 -15.59 2.19
N LEU A 51 -2.51 -16.59 1.31
CA LEU A 51 -3.68 -17.11 0.59
C LEU A 51 -4.72 -17.76 1.51
N ASN A 52 -4.30 -18.20 2.70
CA ASN A 52 -5.19 -18.80 3.70
C ASN A 52 -5.96 -17.77 4.54
N LEU A 53 -5.76 -16.47 4.32
CA LEU A 53 -6.47 -15.44 5.06
C LEU A 53 -7.96 -15.42 4.74
N PRO A 54 -8.84 -15.37 5.76
CA PRO A 54 -10.25 -15.13 5.58
C PRO A 54 -10.48 -13.84 4.79
N GLY A 55 -11.12 -13.93 3.63
CA GLY A 55 -11.45 -12.76 2.80
C GLY A 55 -10.55 -12.55 1.58
N VAL A 56 -9.48 -13.31 1.40
CA VAL A 56 -8.69 -13.27 0.14
C VAL A 56 -9.52 -13.68 -1.08
N GLU A 57 -10.37 -14.70 -0.96
CA GLU A 57 -11.28 -15.08 -2.06
C GLU A 57 -12.32 -13.99 -2.36
N ARG A 58 -12.74 -13.23 -1.34
CA ARG A 58 -13.59 -12.06 -1.53
C ARG A 58 -12.82 -10.94 -2.25
N LEU A 59 -11.56 -10.69 -1.89
CA LEU A 59 -10.70 -9.73 -2.57
C LEU A 59 -10.57 -10.05 -4.07
N LYS A 60 -10.25 -11.31 -4.40
CA LYS A 60 -10.17 -11.78 -5.80
C LYS A 60 -11.47 -11.56 -6.56
N THR A 61 -12.60 -11.87 -5.92
CA THR A 61 -13.91 -11.68 -6.54
C THR A 61 -14.21 -10.20 -6.80
N GLU A 62 -13.83 -9.32 -5.87
CA GLU A 62 -14.11 -7.89 -5.97
C GLU A 62 -13.27 -7.19 -7.04
N VAL A 63 -11.98 -7.53 -7.15
CA VAL A 63 -11.07 -7.01 -8.18
C VAL A 63 -11.53 -7.43 -9.57
N ASN A 64 -11.91 -8.70 -9.76
CA ASN A 64 -12.42 -9.21 -11.03
C ASN A 64 -13.74 -8.57 -11.46
N ARG A 65 -14.57 -8.11 -10.51
CA ARG A 65 -15.87 -7.49 -10.81
C ARG A 65 -15.75 -6.04 -11.25
N HIS A 66 -14.77 -5.32 -10.72
CA HIS A 66 -14.67 -3.87 -10.89
C HIS A 66 -13.73 -3.45 -12.02
N ASP A 67 -13.11 -4.41 -12.73
CA ASP A 67 -12.03 -4.15 -13.71
C ASP A 67 -11.08 -3.06 -13.18
N SER A 68 -10.68 -3.27 -11.92
CA SER A 68 -10.11 -2.23 -11.08
C SER A 68 -8.72 -1.86 -11.59
N GLU A 69 -8.63 -0.80 -12.39
CA GLU A 69 -7.36 -0.26 -12.92
C GLU A 69 -6.34 0.02 -11.80
N ILE A 70 -6.78 0.26 -10.56
CA ILE A 70 -5.90 0.66 -9.44
C ILE A 70 -5.33 -0.55 -8.66
N MET A 71 -5.86 -1.76 -8.81
CA MET A 71 -5.45 -2.92 -8.01
C MET A 71 -5.30 -4.19 -8.86
N GLY A 72 -4.08 -4.71 -8.94
CA GLY A 72 -3.73 -6.00 -9.53
C GLY A 72 -3.55 -7.10 -8.49
N LEU A 73 -3.93 -8.32 -8.84
CA LEU A 73 -3.71 -9.51 -8.01
C LEU A 73 -2.97 -10.57 -8.80
N CYS A 74 -1.85 -11.06 -8.27
CA CYS A 74 -1.05 -12.12 -8.88
C CYS A 74 -0.77 -13.23 -7.86
N LYS A 75 -1.00 -14.50 -8.22
CA LYS A 75 -0.58 -15.62 -7.38
C LYS A 75 0.93 -15.81 -7.56
N CYS A 76 1.71 -15.36 -6.57
CA CYS A 76 3.17 -15.45 -6.62
C CYS A 76 3.65 -16.89 -6.37
N ASP A 77 3.11 -17.54 -5.33
CA ASP A 77 3.49 -18.90 -4.92
C ASP A 77 2.27 -19.68 -4.34
N PRO A 78 2.43 -20.92 -3.85
CA PRO A 78 1.33 -21.69 -3.27
C PRO A 78 0.71 -21.10 -2.00
N GLU A 79 1.43 -20.24 -1.28
CA GLU A 79 1.10 -19.72 0.05
C GLU A 79 0.73 -18.23 0.05
N TYR A 80 1.21 -17.45 -0.93
CA TYR A 80 1.07 -16.00 -0.98
C TYR A 80 0.43 -15.48 -2.27
N LEU A 81 -0.37 -14.44 -2.09
CA LEU A 81 -0.95 -13.60 -3.14
C LEU A 81 -0.23 -12.25 -3.13
N GLU A 82 0.30 -11.84 -4.28
CA GLU A 82 0.79 -10.49 -4.49
C GLU A 82 -0.37 -9.55 -4.82
N VAL A 83 -0.44 -8.45 -4.07
CA VAL A 83 -1.34 -7.33 -4.32
C VAL A 83 -0.49 -6.17 -4.83
N THR A 84 -0.78 -5.70 -6.04
CA THR A 84 -0.14 -4.54 -6.66
C THR A 84 -1.14 -3.39 -6.69
N LEU A 85 -0.72 -2.21 -6.24
CA LEU A 85 -1.54 -1.00 -6.21
C LEU A 85 -0.90 0.07 -7.07
N ASP A 86 -1.71 0.80 -7.82
CA ASP A 86 -1.29 2.00 -8.55
C ASP A 86 -1.41 3.22 -7.63
N GLY A 87 -0.45 4.12 -7.70
CA GLY A 87 -0.41 5.28 -6.82
C GLY A 87 0.77 6.19 -7.07
N SER A 88 1.22 6.86 -6.00
CA SER A 88 2.31 7.82 -6.06
C SER A 88 3.39 7.47 -5.04
N TRP A 89 4.64 7.48 -5.48
CA TRP A 89 5.82 7.36 -4.64
C TRP A 89 6.38 8.72 -4.29
N LEU A 90 6.73 8.90 -3.02
CA LEU A 90 7.37 10.10 -2.51
C LEU A 90 8.73 9.75 -1.92
N SER A 91 9.78 10.38 -2.45
CA SER A 91 11.17 10.24 -1.99
C SER A 91 11.92 11.58 -2.04
N ASP A 92 13.08 11.63 -1.41
CA ASP A 92 13.98 12.80 -1.47
C ASP A 92 14.88 12.81 -2.73
N GLY A 93 14.85 11.73 -3.51
CA GLY A 93 15.56 11.57 -4.78
C GLY A 93 16.93 10.89 -4.69
N ASN A 94 17.38 10.44 -3.52
CA ASN A 94 18.69 9.81 -3.35
C ASN A 94 18.65 8.26 -3.34
N ASP A 95 17.51 7.65 -3.00
CA ASP A 95 17.32 6.20 -3.00
C ASP A 95 15.85 5.86 -3.27
N ASP A 96 15.59 5.10 -4.33
CA ASP A 96 14.24 4.68 -4.71
C ASP A 96 13.70 3.58 -3.79
N ALA A 97 14.56 2.92 -3.00
CA ALA A 97 14.16 1.87 -2.06
C ALA A 97 13.60 2.40 -0.74
N VAL A 98 13.85 3.68 -0.41
CA VAL A 98 13.40 4.31 0.84
C VAL A 98 12.44 5.45 0.53
N GLY A 99 11.18 5.25 0.86
CA GLY A 99 10.15 6.24 0.57
C GLY A 99 8.78 5.88 1.10
N VAL A 100 7.83 6.73 0.75
CA VAL A 100 6.42 6.54 1.11
C VAL A 100 5.60 6.42 -0.16
N PHE A 101 4.87 5.32 -0.27
CA PHE A 101 3.87 5.15 -1.31
C PHE A 101 2.49 5.50 -0.77
N VAL A 102 1.67 6.14 -1.60
CA VAL A 102 0.28 6.46 -1.30
C VAL A 102 -0.61 6.11 -2.48
N THR A 103 -1.79 5.58 -2.19
CA THR A 103 -2.80 5.25 -3.20
C THR A 103 -4.19 5.60 -2.71
N THR A 104 -5.05 5.98 -3.65
CA THR A 104 -6.43 6.35 -3.39
C THR A 104 -7.34 5.40 -4.16
N MET A 105 -8.29 4.80 -3.44
CA MET A 105 -9.34 3.93 -3.98
C MET A 105 -10.69 4.30 -3.34
N SER A 106 -11.73 3.51 -3.59
CA SER A 106 -12.97 3.64 -2.82
C SER A 106 -12.70 3.36 -1.34
N TYR A 107 -13.38 4.08 -0.43
CA TYR A 107 -13.26 3.88 1.02
C TYR A 107 -13.42 2.40 1.42
N SER A 108 -14.37 1.70 0.80
CA SER A 108 -14.61 0.27 1.03
C SER A 108 -13.41 -0.59 0.64
N ALA A 109 -12.76 -0.31 -0.49
CA ALA A 109 -11.57 -1.05 -0.92
C ALA A 109 -10.38 -0.77 -0.01
N GLU A 110 -10.12 0.50 0.30
CA GLU A 110 -9.04 0.91 1.21
C GLU A 110 -9.19 0.26 2.58
N PHE A 111 -10.38 0.38 3.19
CA PHE A 111 -10.65 -0.16 4.51
C PHE A 111 -10.59 -1.69 4.53
N PHE A 112 -11.12 -2.35 3.50
CA PHE A 112 -11.09 -3.80 3.40
C PHE A 112 -9.65 -4.33 3.28
N LEU A 113 -8.84 -3.72 2.42
CA LEU A 113 -7.45 -4.10 2.23
C LEU A 113 -6.62 -3.86 3.50
N TYR A 114 -6.87 -2.74 4.19
CA TYR A 114 -6.25 -2.46 5.48
C TYR A 114 -6.59 -3.53 6.52
N LYS A 115 -7.85 -3.97 6.59
CA LYS A 115 -8.28 -5.03 7.51
C LYS A 115 -7.65 -6.38 7.19
N LEU A 116 -7.61 -6.76 5.93
CA LEU A 116 -6.92 -7.99 5.49
C LEU A 116 -5.44 -7.98 5.86
N TRP A 117 -4.75 -6.86 5.67
CA TRP A 117 -3.37 -6.71 6.09
C TRP A 117 -3.23 -6.79 7.63
N GLN A 118 -4.11 -6.15 8.41
CA GLN A 118 -4.05 -6.29 9.87
C GLN A 118 -4.19 -7.75 10.33
N GLU A 119 -5.08 -8.51 9.69
CA GLU A 119 -5.26 -9.94 9.97
C GLU A 119 -4.02 -10.77 9.57
N SER A 120 -3.33 -10.42 8.46
CA SER A 120 -2.09 -11.08 8.06
C SER A 120 -0.99 -10.98 9.11
N GLN A 121 -0.89 -9.83 9.77
CA GLN A 121 0.13 -9.59 10.81
C GLN A 121 -0.13 -10.44 12.07
N VAL A 122 -1.40 -10.66 12.43
CA VAL A 122 -1.77 -11.53 13.57
C VAL A 122 -1.43 -12.98 13.26
N CYS A 123 -1.80 -13.47 12.07
CA CYS A 123 -1.51 -14.85 11.68
C CYS A 123 -0.01 -15.14 11.55
N ALA A 124 0.79 -14.19 11.04
CA ALA A 124 2.24 -14.34 10.95
C ALA A 124 2.92 -14.46 12.33
N SER A 125 2.39 -13.77 13.33
CA SER A 125 2.95 -13.78 14.70
C SER A 125 2.69 -15.08 15.46
N VAL A 126 1.67 -15.87 15.08
CA VAL A 126 1.33 -17.14 15.73
C VAL A 126 2.21 -18.31 15.25
N VAL A 127 2.87 -18.16 14.08
CA VAL A 127 3.73 -19.20 13.50
C VAL A 127 5.17 -19.14 14.05
N THR A 128 5.48 -18.16 14.91
CA THR A 128 6.84 -17.90 15.42
C THR A 128 7.11 -18.38 16.87
N GLU A 129 6.26 -19.23 17.45
CA GLU A 129 6.52 -19.90 18.75
C GLU A 129 6.92 -21.39 18.60
#